data_AF-A0A1X0MZP8-F1
#
_entry.id   AF-A0A1X0MZP8-F1
#
_cell.length_a   1.000
_cell.length_b   1.000
_cell.length_c   1.000
_cell.angle_alpha   90.00
_cell.angle_beta   90.00
_cell.angle_gamma   90.00
#
_symmetry.space_group_name_H-M   'P 1'
#
loop_
_entity.id
_entity.type
_entity.pdbx_description
1 polymer ?
#
loop_
_entity_poly.entity_id
_entity_poly.type
_entity_poly.pdbx_seq_one_letter_code
_entity_poly.pdbx_strand_id
1 'polypeptide(L)' 'MPQPVFFAHANGFPSATYGKLFAALAPEYPVVHLEQHAHDPRFPVDDNWLNLVDELIHHLREQAGPVWGVG' A
#
# COMPACT_ATOMS: atom_id res chain seq x y z
N MET A 1 -17.00 -11.93 -4.17
CA MET A 1 -15.52 -11.97 -4.14
C MET A 1 -15.08 -11.29 -2.85
N PRO A 2 -14.06 -11.82 -2.16
CA PRO A 2 -13.53 -11.18 -0.95
C PRO A 2 -13.01 -9.79 -1.29
N GLN A 3 -13.22 -8.84 -0.37
CA GLN A 3 -12.78 -7.46 -0.56
C GLN A 3 -11.24 -7.39 -0.52
N PRO A 4 -10.57 -6.69 -1.46
CA PRO A 4 -9.12 -6.67 -1.51
C PRO A 4 -8.49 -6.05 -0.27
N VAL A 5 -7.31 -6.53 0.08
CA VAL A 5 -6.43 -5.89 1.07
C VAL A 5 -5.48 -4.98 0.31
N PHE A 6 -5.38 -3.71 0.74
CA PHE A 6 -4.35 -2.79 0.31
C PHE A 6 -3.32 -2.65 1.43
N PHE A 7 -2.10 -3.14 1.19
CA PHE A 7 -1.02 -3.12 2.15
C PHE A 7 -0.04 -1.97 1.87
N ALA A 8 0.24 -1.14 2.88
CA ALA A 8 1.30 -0.14 2.84
C ALA A 8 2.34 -0.49 3.92
N HIS A 9 3.62 -0.56 3.54
CA HIS A 9 4.68 -0.86 4.51
C HIS A 9 5.00 0.35 5.39
N ALA A 10 5.52 0.11 6.60
CA ALA A 10 6.13 1.15 7.42
C ALA A 10 7.50 1.58 6.86
N ASN A 11 8.05 2.69 7.34
CA ASN A 11 9.36 3.18 6.90
C ASN A 11 10.48 2.13 7.16
N GLY A 12 11.25 1.80 6.12
CA GLY A 12 12.47 1.00 6.23
C GLY A 12 12.58 -0.13 5.21
N PHE A 13 11.55 -0.99 5.12
CA PHE A 13 11.57 -2.15 4.21
C PHE A 13 10.42 -2.10 3.20
N PRO A 14 10.69 -2.31 1.90
CA PRO A 14 9.66 -2.29 0.86
C PRO A 14 8.70 -3.47 1.02
N SER A 15 7.54 -3.40 0.36
CA SER A 15 6.52 -4.46 0.47
C SER A 15 7.00 -5.84 0.04
N ALA A 16 8.05 -5.92 -0.80
CA ALA A 16 8.67 -7.19 -1.18
C ALA A 16 9.11 -8.06 0.02
N THR A 17 9.47 -7.45 1.16
CA THR A 17 9.87 -8.20 2.37
C THR A 17 8.70 -8.94 3.04
N TYR A 18 7.46 -8.55 2.74
CA TYR A 18 6.23 -9.12 3.28
C TYR A 18 5.66 -10.27 2.43
N GLY A 19 6.41 -10.78 1.45
CA GLY A 19 5.91 -11.81 0.52
C GLY A 19 5.35 -13.07 1.20
N LYS A 20 5.90 -13.49 2.35
CA LYS A 20 5.32 -14.61 3.14
C LYS A 20 3.93 -14.30 3.69
N LEU A 21 3.70 -13.07 4.14
CA LEU A 21 2.39 -12.62 4.61
C LEU A 21 1.40 -12.59 3.45
N PHE A 22 1.79 -12.02 2.31
CA PHE A 22 0.93 -11.97 1.12
C PHE A 22 0.56 -13.37 0.62
N ALA A 23 1.51 -14.30 0.60
CA ALA A 23 1.26 -15.68 0.21
C ALA A 23 0.27 -16.39 1.15
N ALA A 24 0.31 -16.07 2.45
CA ALA A 24 -0.64 -16.62 3.42
C ALA A 24 -2.06 -16.03 3.29
N LEU A 25 -2.18 -14.78 2.85
CA LEU A 25 -3.46 -14.09 2.65
C LEU A 25 -4.12 -14.40 1.29
N ALA A 26 -3.31 -14.62 0.24
CA ALA A 26 -3.76 -14.80 -1.14
C ALA A 26 -4.87 -15.85 -1.38
N PRO A 27 -4.98 -16.96 -0.62
CA PRO A 27 -6.08 -17.91 -0.79
C PRO A 27 -7.47 -17.30 -0.51
N GLU A 28 -7.53 -16.30 0.38
CA GLU A 28 -8.78 -15.71 0.85
C GLU A 28 -8.94 -14.23 0.45
N TYR A 29 -7.84 -13.50 0.23
CA TYR A 29 -7.87 -12.07 -0.06
C TYR A 29 -6.93 -11.73 -1.21
N PRO A 30 -7.40 -11.06 -2.27
CA PRO A 30 -6.53 -10.39 -3.22
C PRO A 30 -5.73 -9.32 -2.47
N VAL A 31 -4.40 -9.42 -2.52
CA VAL A 31 -3.52 -8.43 -1.90
C VAL A 31 -2.96 -7.52 -2.98
N VAL A 32 -3.20 -6.23 -2.83
CA VAL A 32 -2.54 -5.14 -3.54
C VAL A 32 -1.61 -4.45 -2.54
N HIS A 33 -0.44 -4.00 -2.97
CA HIS A 33 0.48 -3.34 -2.08
C HIS A 33 1.21 -2.17 -2.76
N LEU A 34 1.53 -1.14 -1.98
CA LEU A 34 2.44 -0.09 -2.41
C LEU A 34 3.88 -0.62 -2.35
N GLU A 35 4.55 -0.78 -3.50
CA GLU A 35 5.89 -1.37 -3.54
C GLU A 35 6.90 -0.61 -2.67
N GLN A 36 6.95 0.72 -2.86
CA GLN A 36 7.77 1.65 -2.11
C GLN A 36 7.02 2.95 -1.89
N HIS A 37 6.93 3.39 -0.64
CA HIS A 37 6.42 4.71 -0.28
C HIS A 37 7.52 5.78 -0.43
N ALA A 38 7.17 7.01 -0.78
CA ALA A 38 8.08 8.16 -0.85
C ALA A 38 9.13 8.10 -1.98
N HIS A 39 8.83 7.35 -3.04
CA HIS A 39 9.73 7.20 -4.20
C HIS A 39 9.15 7.82 -5.48
N ASP A 40 7.88 8.21 -5.47
CA ASP A 40 7.27 8.93 -6.58
C ASP A 40 7.61 10.43 -6.50
N PRO A 41 8.26 11.03 -7.52
CA PRO A 41 8.63 12.45 -7.51
C PRO A 41 7.42 13.40 -7.49
N ARG A 42 6.19 12.92 -7.76
CA ARG A 42 4.96 13.70 -7.62
C ARG A 42 4.60 13.99 -6.16
N PHE A 43 5.10 13.18 -5.23
CA PHE A 43 4.80 13.24 -3.80
C PHE A 43 6.10 13.33 -2.99
N PRO A 44 6.84 14.46 -3.08
CA PRO A 44 8.11 14.61 -2.38
C PRO A 44 7.91 14.55 -0.87
N VAL A 45 8.84 13.93 -0.14
CA VAL A 45 8.79 13.90 1.34
C VAL A 45 8.85 15.32 1.89
N ASP A 46 7.89 15.68 2.73
CA ASP A 46 7.79 16.95 3.42
C ASP A 46 7.81 16.78 4.95
N ASP A 47 7.88 17.92 5.64
CA ASP A 47 7.76 17.94 7.09
C ASP A 47 6.36 17.44 7.48
N ASN A 48 6.32 16.35 8.26
CA ASN A 48 5.10 15.64 8.69
C ASN A 48 4.42 14.73 7.65
N TRP A 49 5.07 14.47 6.50
CA TRP A 49 4.68 13.42 5.56
C TRP A 49 3.27 13.60 4.94
N LEU A 50 2.78 14.83 4.82
CA LEU A 50 1.46 15.09 4.24
C LEU A 50 1.40 14.68 2.77
N ASN A 51 2.48 14.91 2.02
CA ASN A 51 2.57 14.45 0.64
C ASN A 51 2.50 12.91 0.52
N LEU A 52 2.96 12.18 1.54
CA LEU A 52 2.87 10.72 1.57
C LEU A 52 1.43 10.26 1.86
N VAL A 53 0.67 11.00 2.66
CA VAL A 53 -0.76 10.76 2.79
C VAL A 53 -1.46 10.90 1.43
N ASP A 54 -1.10 11.91 0.65
CA ASP A 54 -1.64 12.12 -0.70
C ASP A 54 -1.20 11.02 -1.69
N GLU A 55 0.04 10.53 -1.60
CA GLU A 55 0.54 9.37 -2.38
C GLU A 55 -0.28 8.11 -2.07
N LEU A 56 -0.53 7.83 -0.79
CA LEU A 56 -1.35 6.68 -0.38
C LEU A 56 -2.78 6.81 -0.91
N ILE A 57 -3.39 7.98 -0.76
CA ILE A 57 -4.74 8.26 -1.29
C ILE A 57 -4.78 8.12 -2.80
N HIS A 58 -3.74 8.55 -3.52
CA HIS A 58 -3.63 8.38 -4.97
C HIS A 58 -3.74 6.91 -5.36
N HIS A 59 -2.94 6.03 -4.75
CA HIS A 59 -2.99 4.60 -5.04
C HIS A 59 -4.29 3.92 -4.59
N LEU A 60 -4.89 4.37 -3.49
CA LEU A 60 -6.19 3.88 -3.05
C LEU A 60 -7.32 4.24 -4.04
N ARG A 61 -7.24 5.41 -4.69
CA ARG A 61 -8.21 5.84 -5.72
C ARG A 61 -8.10 5.05 -7.02
N GLU A 62 -6.96 4.43 -7.29
CA GLU A 62 -6.76 3.57 -8.47
C GLU A 62 -7.41 2.18 -8.30
N GLN A 63 -7.83 1.83 -7.08
CA GLN A 63 -8.49 0.55 -6.83
C GLN A 63 -9.91 0.54 -7.41
N ALA A 64 -10.33 -0.60 -7.96
CA ALA A 64 -11.64 -0.75 -8.61
C ALA A 64 -12.84 -0.61 -7.66
N GLY A 65 -12.60 -0.60 -6.35
CA GLY A 65 -13.63 -0.47 -5.32
C GLY A 65 -13.02 -0.36 -3.93
N PRO A 66 -13.87 -0.38 -2.88
CA PRO A 66 -13.42 -0.33 -1.49
C PRO A 66 -12.41 -1.45 -1.17
N VAL A 67 -11.45 -1.14 -0.29
CA VAL A 67 -10.40 -2.07 0.17
C VAL A 67 -10.31 -2.06 1.69
N TRP A 68 -9.72 -3.11 2.25
CA TRP A 68 -9.26 -3.13 3.64
C TRP A 68 -7.82 -2.62 3.70
N GLY A 69 -7.59 -1.50 4.38
CA GLY A 69 -6.24 -0.94 4.57
C GLY A 69 -5.48 -1.68 5.68
N VAL A 70 -4.24 -2.06 5.41
CA VAL A 70 -3.33 -2.73 6.36
C VAL A 70 -1.93 -2.12 6.25
N GLY A 71 -1.22 -1.95 7.36
CA GLY A 71 0.17 -1.49 7.39
C GLY A 71 0.84 -1.70 8.74
#